data_AF-A0A8S0WJX5-F1
#
_entry.id   AF-A0A8S0WJX5-F1
#
_cell.length_a   1.000
_cell.length_b   1.000
_cell.length_c   1.000
_cell.angle_alpha   90.00
_cell.angle_beta   90.00
_cell.angle_gamma   90.00
#
_symmetry.space_group_name_H-M   'P 1'
#
loop_
_entity.id
_entity.type
_entity.pdbx_description
1 polymer ?
#
loop_
_entity_poly.entity_id
_entity_poly.type
_entity_poly.pdbx_seq_one_letter_code
_entity_poly.pdbx_strand_id
1 'polypeptide(L)'
;MSTKPKQEAKVAVLKGQEAEDKVLEYVKKMNRPYGAVDVAANLKGAVPKTATQKILVALAEKGELTQKVYGKTTFFVYNQEKIDSLPPDKIADLKSELAKIEGENKALAAEVKSHSSELAKIKATPTDEEIDRQIADVQKAVW
;
A
#
# COMPACT_ATOMS: atom_id res chain seq x y z
N MET A 1 -4.15 35.31 -6.48
CA MET A 1 -4.43 34.35 -5.39
C MET A 1 -3.31 33.31 -5.38
N SER A 2 -2.22 33.59 -4.68
CA SER A 2 -1.06 32.68 -4.62
C SER A 2 -1.38 31.51 -3.69
N THR A 3 -1.55 30.32 -4.26
CA THR A 3 -1.74 29.09 -3.50
C THR A 3 -0.42 28.72 -2.81
N LYS A 4 -0.37 28.96 -1.49
CA LYS A 4 0.71 28.46 -0.63
C LYS A 4 0.78 26.93 -0.77
N PRO A 5 1.98 26.34 -0.93
CA PRO A 5 2.12 24.89 -0.92
C PRO A 5 1.73 24.35 0.47
N LYS A 6 0.85 23.35 0.46
CA LYS A 6 0.33 22.65 1.63
C LYS A 6 1.52 22.05 2.40
N GLN A 7 1.80 22.57 3.60
CA GLN A 7 2.80 22.00 4.49
C GLN A 7 2.41 20.55 4.80
N GLU A 8 3.14 19.58 4.26
CA GLU A 8 3.09 18.20 4.69
C GLU A 8 3.49 18.15 6.18
N ALA A 9 2.70 17.44 6.99
CA ALA A 9 2.97 17.27 8.41
C ALA A 9 4.41 16.76 8.59
N LYS A 10 5.28 17.56 9.23
CA LYS A 10 6.66 17.19 9.51
C LYS A 10 6.66 15.90 10.34
N VAL A 11 7.08 14.80 9.72
CA VAL A 11 7.32 13.54 10.42
C VAL A 11 8.39 13.79 11.49
N ALA A 12 8.13 13.34 12.71
CA ALA A 12 9.07 13.49 13.81
C ALA A 12 10.40 12.80 13.47
N VAL A 13 11.51 13.50 13.70
CA VAL A 13 12.85 12.98 13.43
C VAL A 13 13.22 11.99 14.54
N LEU A 14 13.34 10.73 14.17
CA LEU A 14 13.76 9.64 15.06
C LEU A 14 15.26 9.70 15.33
N LYS A 15 15.69 9.24 16.49
CA LYS A 15 17.09 9.26 16.92
C LYS A 15 17.49 7.94 17.58
N GLY A 16 18.80 7.66 17.58
CA GLY A 16 19.35 6.49 18.27
C GLY A 16 18.74 5.18 17.80
N GLN A 17 18.40 4.31 18.76
CA GLN A 17 17.86 2.98 18.50
C GLN A 17 16.54 3.01 17.72
N GLU A 18 15.64 3.96 18.01
CA GLU A 18 14.36 4.07 17.30
C GLU A 18 14.54 4.32 15.79
N ALA A 19 15.57 5.08 15.42
CA ALA A 19 15.91 5.32 14.02
C ALA A 19 16.48 4.06 13.36
N GLU A 20 17.33 3.32 14.08
CA GLU A 20 17.90 2.06 13.60
C GLU A 20 16.83 1.00 13.38
N ASP A 21 15.95 0.80 14.37
CA ASP A 21 14.83 -0.12 14.30
C ASP A 21 13.90 0.23 13.15
N LYS A 22 13.63 1.54 12.94
CA LYS A 22 12.76 1.97 11.85
C LYS A 22 13.36 1.70 10.47
N VAL A 23 14.66 1.92 10.30
CA VAL A 23 15.36 1.61 9.05
C VAL A 23 15.38 0.10 8.81
N LEU A 24 15.67 -0.69 9.84
CA LEU A 24 15.69 -2.15 9.73
C LEU A 24 14.30 -2.71 9.38
N GLU A 25 13.26 -2.25 10.08
CA GLU A 25 11.85 -2.61 9.81
C GLU A 25 11.49 -2.30 8.35
N TYR A 26 11.85 -1.10 7.88
CA TYR A 26 11.58 -0.69 6.51
C TYR A 26 12.28 -1.58 5.47
N VAL A 27 13.59 -1.82 5.63
CA VAL A 27 14.38 -2.62 4.68
C VAL A 27 13.91 -4.08 4.69
N LYS A 28 13.59 -4.65 5.86
CA LYS A 28 13.04 -6.00 6.00
C LYS A 28 11.66 -6.12 5.34
N LYS A 29 10.78 -5.15 5.56
CA LYS A 29 9.43 -5.13 4.98
C LYS A 29 9.44 -5.00 3.46
N MET A 30 10.29 -4.12 2.93
CA MET A 30 10.36 -3.92 1.49
C MET A 30 11.11 -5.04 0.77
N ASN A 31 12.09 -5.65 1.44
CA ASN A 31 12.96 -6.72 0.93
C ASN A 31 13.51 -6.47 -0.49
N ARG A 32 13.80 -5.20 -0.80
CA ARG A 32 14.33 -4.73 -2.09
C ARG A 32 15.67 -4.01 -1.88
N PRO A 33 16.64 -4.17 -2.78
CA PRO A 33 17.90 -3.43 -2.69
C PRO A 33 17.69 -1.93 -2.87
N TYR A 34 18.12 -1.13 -1.89
CA TYR A 34 18.02 0.33 -1.94
C TYR A 34 19.34 1.00 -1.54
N GLY A 35 19.58 2.19 -2.10
CA GLY A 35 20.62 3.08 -1.59
C GLY A 35 20.15 3.87 -0.37
N ALA A 36 21.07 4.44 0.40
CA ALA A 36 20.72 5.24 1.59
C ALA A 36 19.88 6.49 1.26
N VAL A 37 20.03 7.05 0.06
CA VAL A 37 19.21 8.16 -0.44
C VAL A 37 17.75 7.73 -0.54
N ASP A 38 17.51 6.58 -1.18
CA ASP A 38 16.17 6.06 -1.42
C ASP A 38 15.50 5.68 -0.11
N VAL A 39 16.22 5.02 0.80
CA VAL A 39 15.69 4.66 2.13
C VAL A 39 15.27 5.93 2.90
N ALA A 40 16.13 6.95 2.95
CA ALA A 40 15.81 8.20 3.64
C ALA A 40 14.59 8.93 3.03
N ALA A 41 14.48 8.93 1.70
CA ALA A 41 13.34 9.50 0.98
C ALA A 41 12.04 8.73 1.27
N ASN A 42 12.10 7.39 1.26
CA ASN A 42 10.96 6.52 1.52
C ASN A 42 10.46 6.61 2.97
N LEU A 43 11.35 6.90 3.91
CA LEU A 43 11.01 7.19 5.31
C LEU A 43 10.47 8.62 5.51
N LYS A 44 10.26 9.39 4.44
CA LYS A 44 9.66 10.74 4.46
C LYS A 44 10.34 11.69 5.44
N GLY A 45 11.66 11.58 5.59
CA GLY A 45 12.44 12.42 6.50
C GLY A 45 12.36 12.04 7.99
N ALA A 46 11.74 10.90 8.35
CA ALA A 46 11.77 10.39 9.72
C ALA A 46 13.21 10.11 10.21
N VAL A 47 14.10 9.70 9.30
CA VAL A 47 15.53 9.51 9.56
C VAL A 47 16.32 10.34 8.54
N PRO A 48 17.20 11.28 8.97
CA PRO A 48 17.99 12.08 8.05
C PRO A 48 18.90 11.22 7.16
N LYS A 49 19.22 11.69 5.95
CA LYS A 49 20.05 10.96 4.97
C LYS A 49 21.40 10.50 5.54
N THR A 50 22.09 11.38 6.26
CA THR A 50 23.40 11.09 6.86
C THR A 50 23.29 10.03 7.96
N ALA A 51 22.24 10.09 8.78
CA ALA A 51 21.97 9.09 9.79
C ALA A 51 21.60 7.74 9.15
N THR A 52 20.76 7.76 8.11
CA THR A 52 20.35 6.56 7.36
C THR A 52 21.56 5.83 6.78
N GLN A 53 22.51 6.55 6.16
CA GLN A 53 23.74 5.95 5.65
C GLN A 53 24.55 5.25 6.76
N LYS A 54 24.73 5.91 7.91
CA LYS A 54 25.48 5.33 9.04
C LYS A 54 24.78 4.10 9.60
N ILE A 55 23.46 4.17 9.76
CA ILE A 55 22.62 3.08 10.26
C ILE A 55 22.69 1.87 9.31
N LEU A 56 22.55 2.07 8.00
CA LEU A 56 22.60 0.98 7.03
C LEU A 56 23.97 0.28 7.01
N VAL A 57 25.07 1.02 7.14
CA VAL A 57 26.41 0.45 7.27
C VAL A 57 26.55 -0.32 8.58
N ALA A 58 26.12 0.24 9.71
CA ALA A 58 26.16 -0.45 11.00
C ALA A 58 25.32 -1.74 11.01
N LEU A 59 24.13 -1.72 10.39
CA LEU A 59 23.28 -2.90 10.24
C LEU A 59 23.92 -3.95 9.31
N ALA A 60 24.66 -3.53 8.29
CA ALA A 60 25.42 -4.44 7.44
C ALA A 60 26.61 -5.08 8.20
N GLU A 61 27.33 -4.30 9.01
CA GLU A 61 28.41 -4.79 9.88
C GLU A 61 27.90 -5.78 10.95
N LYS A 62 26.68 -5.55 11.47
CA LYS A 62 25.98 -6.50 12.37
C LYS A 62 25.45 -7.76 11.66
N GLY A 63 25.54 -7.83 10.33
CA GLY A 63 25.01 -8.94 9.53
C GLY A 63 23.49 -8.98 9.43
N GLU A 64 22.78 -7.91 9.79
CA GLU A 64 21.34 -7.75 9.54
C GLU A 64 21.05 -7.46 8.07
N LEU A 65 21.95 -6.74 7.40
CA LEU A 65 21.84 -6.38 6.00
C LEU A 65 23.02 -6.93 5.20
N THR A 66 22.79 -7.20 3.92
CA THR A 66 23.85 -7.41 2.95
C THR A 66 24.05 -6.11 2.18
N GLN A 67 25.32 -5.69 2.04
CA GLN A 67 25.68 -4.50 1.27
C GLN A 67 26.50 -4.85 0.03
N LYS A 68 26.30 -4.10 -1.05
CA LYS A 68 27.11 -4.22 -2.26
C LYS A 68 27.35 -2.85 -2.90
N VAL A 69 28.61 -2.59 -3.25
CA VAL A 69 29.05 -1.34 -3.85
C VAL A 69 28.95 -1.43 -5.38
N TYR A 70 28.33 -0.43 -5.99
CA TYR A 70 28.22 -0.26 -7.44
C TYR A 70 28.69 1.16 -7.80
N GLY A 71 29.94 1.27 -8.26
CA GLY A 71 30.58 2.56 -8.54
C GLY A 71 30.67 3.40 -7.27
N LYS A 72 29.94 4.53 -7.24
CA LYS A 72 29.91 5.45 -6.08
C LYS A 72 28.77 5.17 -5.09
N THR A 73 27.84 4.27 -5.43
CA THR A 73 26.63 4.01 -4.64
C THR A 73 26.71 2.64 -3.98
N THR A 74 26.33 2.55 -2.71
CA THR A 74 26.18 1.28 -1.99
C THR A 74 24.70 0.95 -1.87
N PHE A 75 24.35 -0.28 -2.24
CA PHE A 75 23.00 -0.82 -2.08
C PHE A 75 22.97 -1.76 -0.88
N PHE A 76 21.86 -1.72 -0.16
CA PHE A 76 21.60 -2.50 1.04
C PHE A 76 20.30 -3.29 0.85
N VAL A 77 20.31 -4.55 1.27
CA VAL A 77 19.13 -5.42 1.29
C VAL A 77 19.13 -6.22 2.59
N TYR A 78 17.96 -6.64 3.06
CA TYR A 78 17.87 -7.51 4.23
C TYR A 78 18.64 -8.81 3.96
N ASN A 79 19.35 -9.32 4.97
CA ASN A 79 20.11 -10.55 4.82
C ASN A 79 19.14 -11.73 4.56
N GLN A 80 19.21 -12.30 3.35
CA GLN A 80 18.31 -13.39 2.94
C GLN A 80 18.60 -14.70 3.68
N GLU A 81 19.80 -14.87 4.23
CA GLU A 81 20.14 -16.04 5.06
C GLU A 81 19.36 -16.07 6.38
N LYS A 82 18.85 -14.90 6.82
CA LYS A 82 17.98 -14.76 7.99
C LYS A 82 16.49 -14.99 7.68
N ILE A 83 16.15 -15.32 6.44
CA ILE A 83 14.78 -15.66 6.04
C ILE A 83 14.69 -17.18 5.95
N ASP A 84 13.81 -17.76 6.76
CA ASP A 84 13.58 -19.20 6.74
C ASP A 84 13.09 -19.66 5.37
N SER A 85 13.73 -20.69 4.83
CA SER A 85 13.26 -21.36 3.62
C SER A 85 12.05 -22.23 3.96
N LEU A 86 10.96 -22.04 3.22
CA LEU A 86 9.76 -22.85 3.39
C LEU A 86 9.91 -24.19 2.65
N PRO A 87 9.51 -25.31 3.25
CA PRO A 87 9.54 -26.61 2.57
C PRO A 87 8.55 -26.64 1.40
N PRO A 88 8.80 -27.48 0.36
CA PRO A 88 7.98 -27.55 -0.84
C PRO A 88 6.49 -27.82 -0.57
N ASP A 89 6.19 -28.67 0.42
CA ASP A 89 4.82 -29.03 0.77
C ASP A 89 4.02 -27.82 1.29
N LYS A 90 4.61 -27.03 2.20
CA LYS A 90 3.98 -25.79 2.68
C LYS A 90 3.79 -24.77 1.57
N ILE A 91 4.71 -24.72 0.59
CA ILE A 91 4.57 -23.85 -0.59
C ILE A 91 3.38 -24.32 -1.44
N ALA A 92 3.17 -25.63 -1.60
CA ALA A 92 2.03 -26.17 -2.33
C ALA A 92 0.70 -25.85 -1.63
N ASP A 93 0.64 -26.01 -0.31
CA ASP A 93 -0.53 -25.67 0.50
C ASP A 93 -0.89 -24.18 0.37
N LEU A 94 0.09 -23.29 0.54
CA LEU A 94 -0.11 -21.84 0.40
C LEU A 94 -0.55 -21.45 -1.02
N LYS A 95 -0.05 -22.13 -2.06
CA LYS A 95 -0.51 -21.91 -3.44
C LYS A 95 -1.96 -22.32 -3.64
N SER A 96 -2.38 -23.43 -3.04
CA SER A 96 -3.78 -23.89 -3.10
C SER A 96 -4.70 -22.90 -2.38
N GLU A 97 -4.31 -22.45 -1.19
CA GLU A 97 -5.05 -21.45 -0.43
C GLU A 97 -5.14 -20.11 -1.18
N LEU A 98 -4.04 -19.66 -1.78
CA LEU A 98 -4.03 -18.44 -2.59
C LEU A 98 -4.98 -18.54 -3.78
N ALA A 99 -4.95 -19.66 -4.53
CA ALA A 99 -5.86 -19.88 -5.65
C ALA A 99 -7.33 -19.88 -5.22
N LYS A 100 -7.63 -20.46 -4.05
CA LYS A 100 -8.98 -20.45 -3.46
C LYS A 100 -9.43 -19.01 -3.14
N ILE A 101 -8.62 -18.25 -2.40
CA ILE A 101 -8.93 -16.88 -1.99
C ILE A 101 -9.07 -15.97 -3.21
N GLU A 102 -8.22 -16.11 -4.23
CA GLU A 102 -8.34 -15.35 -5.48
C GLU A 102 -9.65 -15.65 -6.22
N GLY A 103 -10.07 -16.92 -6.24
CA GLY A 103 -11.36 -17.33 -6.78
C GLY A 103 -12.54 -16.69 -6.05
N GLU A 104 -12.54 -16.76 -4.72
CA GLU A 104 -13.57 -16.14 -3.87
C GLU A 104 -13.62 -14.61 -4.05
N ASN A 105 -12.46 -13.95 -4.07
CA ASN A 105 -12.38 -12.51 -4.25
C ASN A 105 -12.92 -12.08 -5.63
N LYS A 106 -12.65 -12.86 -6.68
CA LYS A 106 -13.19 -12.61 -8.02
C LYS A 106 -14.71 -12.77 -8.07
N ALA A 107 -15.26 -13.77 -7.38
CA ALA A 107 -16.70 -13.97 -7.29
C ALA A 107 -17.37 -12.80 -6.55
N LEU A 108 -16.85 -12.42 -5.38
CA LEU A 108 -17.35 -11.28 -4.60
C LEU A 108 -17.27 -9.96 -5.39
N ALA A 109 -16.18 -9.72 -6.11
CA ALA A 109 -16.06 -8.53 -6.96
C ALA A 109 -17.13 -8.49 -8.07
N ALA A 110 -17.49 -9.65 -8.64
CA ALA A 110 -18.56 -9.75 -9.63
C ALA A 110 -19.94 -9.48 -9.00
N GLU A 111 -20.21 -10.02 -7.82
CA GLU A 111 -21.45 -9.76 -7.06
C GLU A 111 -21.61 -8.28 -6.72
N VAL A 112 -20.57 -7.64 -6.19
CA VAL A 112 -20.56 -6.20 -5.88
C VAL A 112 -20.86 -5.38 -7.14
N LYS A 113 -20.30 -5.76 -8.29
CA LYS A 113 -20.58 -5.09 -9.57
C LYS A 113 -22.03 -5.29 -10.00
N SER A 114 -22.59 -6.49 -9.81
CA SER A 114 -23.98 -6.79 -10.14
C SER A 114 -24.95 -5.97 -9.27
N HIS A 115 -24.80 -6.04 -7.95
CA HIS A 115 -25.65 -5.32 -7.01
C HIS A 115 -25.51 -3.80 -7.13
N SER A 116 -24.32 -3.27 -7.40
CA SER A 116 -24.17 -1.82 -7.63
C SER A 116 -24.88 -1.36 -8.91
N SER A 117 -24.88 -2.18 -9.97
CA SER A 117 -25.64 -1.92 -11.19
C SER A 117 -27.16 -1.97 -10.95
N GLU A 118 -27.63 -2.98 -10.22
CA GLU A 118 -29.04 -3.11 -9.85
C GLU A 118 -29.51 -1.94 -8.97
N LEU A 119 -28.73 -1.59 -7.94
CA LEU A 119 -29.00 -0.45 -7.08
C LEU A 119 -29.05 0.86 -7.87
N ALA A 120 -28.16 1.05 -8.85
CA ALA A 120 -28.17 2.22 -9.71
C ALA A 120 -29.44 2.30 -10.56
N LYS A 121 -29.94 1.17 -11.08
CA LYS A 121 -31.21 1.10 -11.83
C LYS A 121 -32.41 1.44 -10.94
N ILE A 122 -32.49 0.84 -9.75
CA ILE A 122 -33.57 1.11 -8.79
C ILE A 122 -33.58 2.58 -8.40
N LYS A 123 -32.41 3.17 -8.10
CA LYS A 123 -32.30 4.60 -7.76
C LYS A 123 -32.62 5.53 -8.93
N ALA A 124 -32.45 5.09 -10.17
CA ALA A 124 -32.81 5.86 -11.36
C ALA A 124 -34.30 5.73 -11.73
N THR A 125 -35.03 4.83 -11.07
CA THR A 125 -36.47 4.65 -11.30
C THR A 125 -37.21 5.61 -10.35
N PRO A 126 -38.15 6.43 -10.85
CA PRO A 126 -38.98 7.28 -10.00
C PRO A 126 -39.79 6.43 -9.04
N THR A 127 -40.03 6.97 -7.85
CA THR A 127 -40.88 6.35 -6.83
C THR A 127 -42.34 6.36 -7.26
N ASP A 128 -43.15 5.46 -6.70
CA ASP A 128 -44.59 5.38 -7.01
C ASP A 128 -45.30 6.73 -6.80
N GLU A 129 -44.92 7.48 -5.75
CA GLU A 129 -45.44 8.82 -5.48
C GLU A 129 -45.06 9.84 -6.56
N GLU A 130 -43.86 9.73 -7.13
CA GLU A 130 -43.41 10.60 -8.23
C GLU A 130 -44.10 10.24 -9.54
N ILE A 131 -44.34 8.94 -9.79
CA ILE A 131 -45.10 8.46 -10.95
C ILE A 131 -46.54 8.97 -10.87
N ASP A 132 -47.20 8.87 -9.71
CA ASP A 132 -48.57 9.35 -9.51
C ASP A 132 -48.68 10.86 -9.75
N ARG A 133 -47.70 11.64 -9.29
CA ARG A 133 -47.63 13.09 -9.58
C ARG A 133 -47.46 13.35 -11.08
N GLN A 134 -46.56 12.63 -11.74
CA GLN A 134 -46.34 12.78 -13.19
C GLN A 134 -47.59 12.43 -13.99
N ILE A 135 -48.33 11.39 -13.62
CA ILE A 135 -49.59 11.01 -14.25
C ILE A 135 -50.63 12.12 -14.08
N ALA A 136 -50.79 12.65 -12.86
CA ALA A 136 -51.75 13.73 -12.58
C ALA A 136 -51.43 15.01 -13.37
N ASP A 137 -50.16 15.37 -13.49
CA ASP A 137 -49.72 16.55 -14.26
C ASP A 137 -49.96 16.36 -15.75
N VAL A 138 -49.65 15.18 -16.32
CA VAL A 138 -49.92 14.87 -17.73
C VAL A 138 -51.43 14.85 -18.01
N GLN A 139 -52.24 14.29 -17.13
CA GLN A 139 -53.71 14.27 -17.29
C GLN A 139 -54.31 15.67 -17.31
N LYS A 140 -53.80 16.60 -16.49
CA LYS A 140 -54.20 18.02 -16.51
C LYS A 140 -53.75 18.76 -17.78
N ALA A 141 -52.67 18.33 -18.42
CA ALA A 141 -52.17 18.97 -19.62
C ALA A 141 -52.93 18.55 -20.90
N VAL A 142 -53.68 17.45 -20.85
CA VAL A 142 -54.41 16.87 -21.99
C VAL A 142 -55.89 17.30 -22.01
N TRP A 143 -56.39 17.95 -20.95
CA TRP A 143 -57.76 18.45 -20.82
C TRP A 143 -57.82 19.97 -20.65
#